data_AF-A0A845PZ45-F1
#
_entry.id   AF-A0A845PZ45-F1
#
_cell.length_a   1.000
_cell.length_b   1.000
_cell.length_c   1.000
_cell.angle_alpha   90.00
_cell.angle_beta   90.00
_cell.angle_gamma   90.00
#
_symmetry.space_group_name_H-M   'P 1'
#
loop_
_entity.id
_entity.type
_entity.pdbx_description
1 polymer ?
#
loop_
_entity_poly.entity_id
_entity_poly.type
_entity_poly.pdbx_seq_one_letter_code
_entity_poly.pdbx_strand_id
1 'polypeptide(L)'
;MKSLTPAEETLMHTLWTIEQGFLKDVMKAYPEPKPHHNTIATVLKILVEKGFLKVKAFGRLHRYEIKVTKEQYYQQLLRLFIDEYFQSSPQLLLAEMFKLELLVEDHLHPYLSASIEGGTSKKTEKKKEQKKNSKTTDKKKKEKLKKKKKIKS
;
A
#
# COMPACT_ATOMS: atom_id res chain seq x y z
N MET A 1 -1.98 2.44 8.55
CA MET A 1 -2.32 1.09 9.07
C MET A 1 -1.72 0.97 10.46
N LYS A 2 -2.23 0.04 11.28
CA LYS A 2 -1.58 -0.28 12.55
C LYS A 2 -0.29 -1.05 12.25
N SER A 3 0.81 -0.71 12.90
CA SER A 3 2.07 -1.45 12.81
C SER A 3 1.90 -2.88 13.34
N LEU A 4 2.66 -3.81 12.75
CA LEU A 4 2.77 -5.17 13.27
C LEU A 4 3.82 -5.20 14.38
N THR A 5 3.55 -5.94 15.45
CA THR A 5 4.58 -6.25 16.44
C THR A 5 5.49 -7.37 15.92
N PRO A 6 6.71 -7.57 16.45
CA PRO A 6 7.60 -8.63 15.97
C PRO A 6 6.95 -10.03 15.95
N ALA A 7 6.15 -10.34 16.98
CA ALA A 7 5.42 -11.60 17.06
C ALA A 7 4.33 -11.74 15.97
N GLU A 8 3.66 -10.64 15.63
CA GLU A 8 2.66 -10.59 14.55
C GLU A 8 3.31 -10.68 13.17
N GLU A 9 4.48 -10.06 12.99
CA GLU A 9 5.21 -10.07 11.72
C GLU A 9 5.71 -11.49 11.38
N THR A 10 6.28 -12.21 12.35
CA THR A 10 6.65 -13.62 12.17
C THR A 10 5.44 -14.47 11.76
N LEU A 11 4.27 -14.20 12.33
CA LEU A 11 3.05 -14.89 11.96
C LEU A 11 2.59 -14.52 10.54
N MET A 12 2.68 -13.24 10.15
CA MET A 12 2.36 -12.84 8.77
C MET A 12 3.32 -13.42 7.74
N HIS A 13 4.62 -13.57 8.07
CA HIS A 13 5.56 -14.28 7.20
C HIS A 13 5.16 -15.74 6.97
N THR A 14 4.74 -16.42 8.04
CA THR A 14 4.22 -17.79 7.94
C THR A 14 2.95 -17.82 7.09
N LEU A 15 2.03 -16.87 7.31
CA LEU A 15 0.78 -16.77 6.58
C LEU A 15 1.01 -16.51 5.09
N TRP A 16 1.88 -15.58 4.71
CA TRP A 16 2.23 -15.30 3.31
C TRP A 16 2.79 -16.51 2.57
N THR A 17 3.40 -17.46 3.29
CA THR A 17 3.91 -18.70 2.70
C THR A 17 2.79 -19.70 2.39
N ILE A 18 1.76 -19.78 3.23
CA ILE A 18 0.63 -20.72 3.06
C ILE A 18 -0.56 -20.12 2.31
N GLU A 19 -0.58 -18.80 2.11
CA GLU A 19 -1.65 -17.95 1.52
C GLU A 19 -3.01 -17.95 2.25
N GLN A 20 -3.48 -19.13 2.66
CA GLN A 20 -4.73 -19.35 3.36
C GLN A 20 -4.67 -20.66 4.14
N GLY A 21 -5.25 -20.68 5.33
CA GLY A 21 -5.21 -21.88 6.16
C GLY A 21 -6.04 -21.78 7.42
N PHE A 22 -6.18 -22.92 8.09
CA PHE A 22 -6.74 -23.01 9.43
C PHE A 22 -5.64 -22.80 10.47
N LEU A 23 -6.02 -22.56 11.72
CA LEU A 23 -5.09 -22.44 12.85
C LEU A 23 -4.07 -23.60 12.92
N LYS A 24 -4.50 -24.82 12.59
CA LYS A 24 -3.63 -26.01 12.56
C LYS A 24 -2.57 -25.94 11.46
N ASP A 25 -2.90 -25.37 10.31
CA ASP A 25 -1.98 -25.25 9.17
C ASP A 25 -0.92 -24.19 9.46
N VAL A 26 -1.35 -23.06 10.06
CA VAL A 26 -0.43 -22.00 10.52
C VAL A 26 0.55 -22.54 11.55
N MET A 27 0.08 -23.35 12.51
CA MET A 27 0.93 -23.95 13.55
C MET A 27 1.94 -24.96 12.98
N LYS A 28 1.58 -25.67 11.90
CA LYS A 28 2.51 -26.57 11.20
C LYS A 28 3.58 -25.82 10.42
N ALA A 29 3.21 -24.71 9.79
CA ALA A 29 4.12 -23.89 9.00
C ALA A 29 5.00 -22.94 9.84
N TYR A 30 4.69 -22.75 11.13
CA TYR A 30 5.39 -21.81 12.00
C TYR A 30 6.84 -22.28 12.30
N PRO A 31 7.85 -21.39 12.14
CA PRO A 31 9.25 -21.73 12.42
C PRO A 31 9.52 -21.94 13.92
N GLU A 32 10.56 -22.68 14.29
CA GLU A 32 10.94 -22.84 15.71
C GLU A 32 11.59 -21.56 16.26
N PRO A 33 11.34 -21.18 17.53
CA PRO A 33 10.55 -21.87 18.55
C PRO A 33 9.04 -21.66 18.39
N LYS A 34 8.28 -22.76 18.43
CA LYS A 34 6.82 -22.71 18.25
C LYS A 34 6.14 -22.11 19.48
N PRO A 35 5.42 -20.99 19.34
CA PRO A 35 4.64 -20.43 20.42
C PRO A 35 3.47 -21.36 20.75
N HIS A 36 2.93 -21.21 21.95
CA HIS A 36 1.77 -21.98 22.37
C HIS A 36 0.57 -21.71 21.44
N HIS A 37 -0.30 -22.72 21.28
CA HIS A 37 -1.50 -22.64 20.44
C HIS A 37 -2.36 -21.39 20.73
N ASN A 38 -2.55 -21.07 22.01
CA ASN A 38 -3.31 -19.90 22.46
C ASN A 38 -2.68 -18.57 22.06
N THR A 39 -1.35 -18.52 21.98
CA THR A 39 -0.62 -17.34 21.51
C THR A 39 -0.91 -17.10 20.04
N ILE A 40 -0.82 -18.14 19.20
CA ILE A 40 -1.15 -18.05 17.77
C ILE A 40 -2.61 -17.62 17.58
N ALA A 41 -3.54 -18.22 18.33
CA ALA A 41 -4.96 -17.87 18.25
C ALA A 41 -5.22 -16.40 18.62
N THR A 42 -4.55 -15.90 19.68
CA THR A 42 -4.65 -14.49 20.09
C THR A 42 -4.08 -13.56 19.02
N VAL A 43 -2.89 -13.86 18.48
CA VAL A 43 -2.24 -13.05 17.44
C VAL A 43 -3.07 -13.05 16.16
N LEU A 44 -3.65 -14.19 15.74
CA LEU A 44 -4.57 -14.24 14.59
C LEU A 44 -5.79 -13.35 14.79
N LYS A 45 -6.37 -13.35 15.99
CA LYS A 45 -7.51 -12.46 16.30
C LYS A 45 -7.09 -10.99 16.19
N ILE A 46 -5.93 -10.62 16.73
CA ILE A 46 -5.37 -9.27 16.62
C ILE A 46 -5.16 -8.88 15.14
N LEU A 47 -4.60 -9.78 14.32
CA LEU A 47 -4.38 -9.52 12.89
C LEU A 47 -5.70 -9.33 12.11
N VAL A 48 -6.75 -10.06 12.49
CA VAL A 48 -8.11 -9.88 11.94
C VAL A 48 -8.69 -8.53 12.37
N GLU A 49 -8.57 -8.16 13.64
CA GLU A 49 -9.01 -6.85 14.17
C GLU A 49 -8.24 -5.67 13.55
N LYS A 50 -6.95 -5.86 13.26
CA LYS A 50 -6.11 -4.90 12.53
C LYS A 50 -6.44 -4.85 11.03
N GLY A 51 -7.18 -5.83 10.51
CA GLY A 51 -7.63 -5.90 9.11
C GLY A 51 -6.59 -6.43 8.13
N PHE A 52 -5.54 -7.12 8.60
CA PHE A 52 -4.55 -7.80 7.76
C PHE A 52 -5.06 -9.14 7.22
N LEU A 53 -5.94 -9.78 7.99
CA LEU A 53 -6.54 -11.07 7.68
C LEU A 53 -8.05 -10.98 7.59
N LYS A 54 -8.64 -11.85 6.79
CA LYS A 54 -10.07 -12.08 6.71
C LYS A 54 -10.37 -13.47 7.25
N VAL A 55 -11.35 -13.56 8.15
CA VAL A 55 -11.86 -14.84 8.62
C VAL A 55 -13.06 -15.25 7.77
N LYS A 56 -13.07 -16.52 7.37
CA LYS A 56 -14.21 -17.18 6.75
C LYS A 56 -14.60 -18.41 7.58
N ALA A 57 -15.86 -18.46 8.01
CA ALA A 57 -16.38 -19.59 8.74
C ALA A 57 -16.60 -20.78 7.79
N PHE A 58 -16.01 -21.93 8.13
CA PHE A 58 -16.19 -23.21 7.46
C PHE A 58 -16.71 -24.21 8.49
N GLY A 59 -18.03 -24.21 8.71
CA GLY A 59 -18.68 -25.01 9.75
C GLY A 59 -18.19 -24.61 11.15
N ARG A 60 -17.48 -25.51 11.83
CA ARG A 60 -16.90 -25.28 13.17
C ARG A 60 -15.48 -24.69 13.13
N LEU A 61 -14.89 -24.57 11.94
CA LEU A 61 -13.52 -24.10 11.76
C LEU A 61 -13.50 -22.69 11.18
N HIS A 62 -12.47 -21.93 11.55
CA HIS A 62 -12.19 -20.61 10.98
C HIS A 62 -11.01 -20.70 10.03
N ARG A 63 -11.26 -20.37 8.75
CA ARG A 63 -10.22 -20.23 7.74
C ARG A 63 -9.75 -18.77 7.71
N TYR A 64 -8.44 -18.58 7.76
CA TYR A 64 -7.81 -17.26 7.67
C TYR A 64 -7.29 -17.08 6.25
N GLU A 65 -7.71 -15.99 5.62
CA GLU A 65 -7.31 -15.58 4.27
C GLU A 65 -6.54 -14.26 4.36
N ILE A 66 -5.43 -14.14 3.64
CA ILE A 66 -4.62 -12.93 3.61
C ILE A 66 -5.35 -11.83 2.84
N LYS A 67 -5.42 -10.64 3.45
CA LYS A 67 -5.98 -9.45 2.80
C LYS A 67 -4.92 -8.49 2.30
N VAL A 68 -3.76 -8.44 2.96
CA VAL A 68 -2.64 -7.56 2.62
C VAL A 68 -1.45 -8.40 2.16
N THR A 69 -0.98 -8.18 0.94
CA THR A 69 0.18 -8.92 0.42
C THR A 69 1.47 -8.42 1.05
N LYS A 70 2.51 -9.26 1.00
CA LYS A 70 3.86 -8.92 1.48
C LYS A 70 4.37 -7.62 0.84
N GLU A 71 4.15 -7.46 -0.45
CA GLU A 71 4.56 -6.28 -1.23
C GLU A 71 3.82 -5.03 -0.77
N GLN A 72 2.51 -5.10 -0.57
CA GLN A 72 1.71 -3.97 -0.08
C GLN A 72 2.16 -3.53 1.30
N TYR A 73 2.36 -4.50 2.20
CA TYR A 73 2.86 -4.23 3.54
C TYR A 73 4.25 -3.56 3.49
N TYR A 74 5.18 -4.13 2.72
CA TYR A 74 6.54 -3.62 2.60
C TYR A 74 6.60 -2.22 1.99
N GLN A 75 5.86 -1.97 0.90
CA GLN A 75 5.80 -0.64 0.28
C GLN A 75 5.26 0.41 1.24
N GLN A 76 4.25 0.06 2.04
CA GLN A 76 3.71 0.98 3.04
C GLN A 76 4.68 1.19 4.20
N LEU A 77 5.34 0.15 4.68
CA LEU A 77 6.34 0.23 5.74
C LEU A 77 7.51 1.12 5.32
N LEU A 78 8.05 0.91 4.13
CA LEU A 78 9.12 1.72 3.56
C LEU A 78 8.70 3.20 3.46
N ARG A 79 7.48 3.45 3.00
CA ARG A 79 6.96 4.82 2.88
C ARG A 79 6.84 5.50 4.25
N LEU A 80 6.32 4.79 5.25
CA LEU A 80 6.24 5.31 6.63
C LEU A 80 7.64 5.60 7.19
N PHE A 81 8.60 4.72 6.94
CA PHE A 81 9.99 4.91 7.35
C PHE A 81 10.64 6.15 6.70
N ILE A 82 10.43 6.36 5.39
CA ILE A 82 10.92 7.56 4.69
C ILE A 82 10.23 8.82 5.24
N ASP A 83 8.92 8.75 5.51
CA ASP A 83 8.17 9.87 6.06
C ASP A 83 8.65 10.23 7.49
N GLU A 84 8.92 9.24 8.34
CA GLU A 84 9.30 9.43 9.74
C GLU A 84 10.76 9.87 9.93
N TYR A 85 11.70 9.28 9.17
CA TYR A 85 13.15 9.50 9.38
C TYR A 85 13.78 10.43 8.33
N PHE A 86 13.20 10.54 7.14
CA PHE A 86 13.80 11.23 6.00
C PHE A 86 12.95 12.38 5.46
N GLN A 87 12.03 12.93 6.28
CA GLN A 87 11.19 14.09 5.93
C GLN A 87 10.46 13.91 4.58
N SER A 88 9.98 12.70 4.30
CA SER A 88 9.34 12.35 3.03
C SER A 88 10.23 12.55 1.79
N SER A 89 11.57 12.57 1.94
CA SER A 89 12.54 12.67 0.84
C SER A 89 13.28 11.35 0.63
N PRO A 90 12.96 10.61 -0.44
CA PRO A 90 13.73 9.43 -0.85
C PRO A 90 15.19 9.75 -1.21
N GLN A 91 15.48 11.00 -1.62
CA GLN A 91 16.84 11.41 -1.96
C GLN A 91 17.75 11.47 -0.73
N LEU A 92 17.22 11.90 0.41
CA LEU A 92 17.96 11.90 1.67
C LEU A 92 18.30 10.48 2.13
N LEU A 93 17.38 9.53 1.94
CA LEU A 93 17.64 8.12 2.20
C LEU A 93 18.80 7.62 1.33
N LEU A 94 18.78 7.92 0.02
CA LEU A 94 19.84 7.49 -0.89
C LEU A 94 21.20 8.11 -0.53
N ALA A 95 21.23 9.39 -0.18
CA ALA A 95 22.44 10.08 0.25
C ALA A 95 23.04 9.46 1.53
N GLU A 96 22.20 9.12 2.52
CA GLU A 96 22.66 8.48 3.74
C GLU A 96 23.14 7.04 3.48
N MET A 97 22.53 6.31 2.54
CA MET A 97 22.99 4.97 2.15
C MET A 97 24.41 4.98 1.53
N PHE A 98 24.72 5.98 0.69
CA PHE A 98 26.09 6.16 0.17
C PHE A 98 27.07 6.54 1.27
N LYS A 99 26.66 7.43 2.17
CA LYS A 99 27.48 7.87 3.30
C LYS A 99 27.80 6.74 4.29
N LEU A 100 26.87 5.81 4.48
CA LEU A 100 27.03 4.62 5.33
C LEU A 100 27.72 3.45 4.60
N GLU A 101 28.17 3.64 3.36
CA GLU A 101 28.79 2.61 2.51
C GLU A 101 27.90 1.36 2.30
N LEU A 102 26.57 1.53 2.47
CA LEU A 102 25.58 0.47 2.20
C LEU A 102 25.32 0.31 0.70
N LEU A 103 25.70 1.31 -0.11
CA LEU A 103 25.60 1.31 -1.56
C LEU A 103 26.91 1.82 -2.17
N VAL A 104 27.34 1.16 -3.24
CA VAL A 104 28.47 1.55 -4.08
C VAL A 104 27.95 1.82 -5.49
N GLU A 105 28.49 2.83 -6.16
CA GLU A 105 28.04 3.28 -7.49
C GLU A 105 28.04 2.15 -8.54
N ASP A 106 29.05 1.28 -8.50
CA ASP A 106 29.16 0.13 -9.40
C ASP A 106 28.00 -0.87 -9.27
N HIS A 107 27.37 -0.98 -8.10
CA HIS A 107 26.24 -1.86 -7.87
C HIS A 107 24.90 -1.27 -8.34
N LEU A 108 24.83 0.02 -8.66
CA LEU A 108 23.59 0.66 -9.13
C LEU A 108 23.35 0.48 -10.63
N HIS A 109 24.42 0.31 -11.42
CA HIS A 109 24.35 0.20 -12.87
C HIS A 109 23.27 -0.77 -13.40
N PRO A 110 23.14 -2.03 -12.90
CA PRO A 110 22.13 -2.97 -13.38
C PRO A 110 20.68 -2.57 -13.04
N TYR A 111 20.47 -1.79 -11.97
CA TYR A 111 19.13 -1.36 -11.55
C TYR A 111 18.66 -0.08 -12.26
N LEU A 112 19.59 0.80 -12.62
CA LEU A 112 19.31 2.00 -13.40
C LEU A 112 18.97 1.65 -14.85
N SER A 113 19.68 0.70 -15.46
CA SER A 113 19.39 0.25 -16.83
C SER A 113 18.02 -0.42 -16.93
N ALA A 114 17.67 -1.29 -15.96
CA ALA A 114 16.38 -1.97 -15.92
C ALA A 114 15.18 -1.01 -15.74
N SER A 115 15.37 0.11 -15.04
CA SER A 115 14.31 1.10 -14.79
C SER A 115 13.98 1.98 -16.01
N ILE A 116 14.95 2.14 -16.93
CA ILE A 116 14.77 2.90 -18.17
C ILE A 116 13.87 2.12 -19.17
N GLU A 117 13.88 0.79 -19.13
CA GLU A 117 13.05 -0.05 -19.98
C GLU A 117 11.60 -0.21 -19.47
N GLY A 118 11.38 -0.15 -18.15
CA GLY A 118 10.04 -0.29 -17.54
C GLY A 118 9.27 1.01 -17.27
N GLY A 119 9.85 2.18 -17.60
CA GLY A 119 9.53 3.43 -16.91
C GLY A 119 9.22 4.67 -17.77
N THR A 120 8.87 4.57 -19.05
CA THR A 120 8.41 5.73 -19.84
C THR A 120 7.13 5.47 -20.63
N SER A 121 5.99 5.30 -19.95
CA SER A 121 4.67 5.71 -20.46
C SER A 121 3.56 5.47 -19.43
N LYS A 122 3.26 6.50 -18.62
CA LYS A 122 1.91 6.86 -18.11
C LYS A 122 1.99 7.95 -17.04
N LYS A 123 2.66 9.08 -17.31
CA LYS A 123 2.42 10.31 -16.51
C LYS A 123 2.76 11.61 -17.25
N THR A 124 2.26 11.79 -18.47
CA THR A 124 2.33 13.11 -19.14
C THR A 124 1.05 13.61 -19.83
N GLU A 125 -0.05 12.84 -19.89
CA GLU A 125 -1.27 13.35 -20.57
C GLU A 125 -2.42 13.84 -19.66
N LYS A 126 -2.47 13.53 -18.37
CA LYS A 126 -3.61 14.00 -17.53
C LYS A 126 -3.55 15.46 -17.08
N LYS A 127 -2.53 16.25 -17.46
CA LYS A 127 -2.47 17.69 -17.15
C LYS A 127 -2.95 18.62 -18.27
N LYS A 128 -3.37 18.10 -19.44
CA LYS A 128 -3.93 18.93 -20.54
C LYS A 128 -5.45 18.93 -20.64
N GLU A 129 -6.17 18.03 -19.97
CA GLU A 129 -7.64 17.95 -20.11
C GLU A 129 -8.43 18.76 -19.06
N GLN A 130 -7.81 19.16 -17.94
CA GLN A 130 -8.46 20.00 -16.93
C GLN A 130 -8.43 21.52 -17.24
N LYS A 131 -7.73 21.97 -18.29
CA LYS A 131 -7.77 23.39 -18.72
C LYS A 131 -8.79 23.71 -19.82
N LYS A 132 -9.52 22.72 -20.35
CA LYS A 132 -10.61 22.96 -21.33
C LYS A 132 -12.02 22.97 -20.73
N ASN A 133 -12.23 22.48 -19.50
CA ASN A 133 -13.56 22.40 -18.88
C ASN A 133 -13.93 23.56 -17.94
N SER A 134 -13.11 24.62 -17.83
CA SER A 134 -13.46 25.84 -17.09
C SER A 134 -13.94 27.01 -17.98
N LYS A 135 -14.08 26.82 -19.30
CA LYS A 135 -14.65 27.83 -20.22
C LYS A 135 -16.10 27.58 -20.63
N THR A 136 -16.78 26.61 -20.00
CA THR A 136 -18.16 26.21 -20.34
C THR A 136 -19.14 26.39 -19.18
N THR A 137 -18.94 27.40 -18.34
CA THR A 137 -19.92 27.78 -17.30
C THR A 137 -20.17 29.28 -17.19
N ASP A 138 -19.75 30.08 -18.18
CA ASP A 138 -20.08 31.52 -18.24
C ASP A 138 -20.87 31.95 -19.49
N LYS A 139 -21.02 31.09 -20.50
CA LYS A 139 -21.84 31.39 -21.70
C LYS A 139 -23.33 31.08 -21.52
N LYS A 140 -23.72 30.21 -20.58
CA LYS A 140 -25.13 29.83 -20.34
C LYS A 140 -25.87 30.74 -19.34
N LYS A 141 -25.16 31.62 -18.63
CA LYS A 141 -25.74 32.60 -17.68
C LYS A 141 -26.02 33.97 -18.32
N LYS A 142 -25.32 34.34 -19.40
CA LYS A 142 -25.55 35.59 -20.15
C LYS A 142 -26.75 35.56 -21.11
N GLU A 143 -27.26 34.39 -21.48
CA GLU A 143 -28.41 34.29 -22.41
C GLU A 143 -29.78 34.22 -21.71
N LYS A 144 -29.83 33.80 -20.43
CA LYS A 144 -31.08 33.76 -19.65
C LYS A 144 -31.50 35.11 -19.05
N LEU A 145 -30.62 36.11 -18.96
CA LEU A 145 -31.00 37.47 -18.51
C LEU A 145 -31.54 38.37 -19.64
N LYS A 146 -31.26 38.08 -20.92
CA LYS A 146 -31.79 38.88 -22.05
C LYS A 146 -33.21 38.47 -22.49
N LYS A 147 -33.67 37.26 -22.17
CA LYS A 147 -35.05 36.81 -22.50
C LYS A 147 -36.12 37.20 -21.48
N LYS A 148 -35.78 37.58 -20.24
CA LYS A 148 -36.76 38.07 -19.24
C LYS A 148 -37.07 39.57 -19.31
N LYS A 149 -36.31 40.36 -20.07
CA LYS A 149 -36.56 41.81 -20.28
C LYS A 149 -37.38 42.17 -21.52
N LYS A 150 -37.88 41.18 -22.28
CA LYS A 150 -38.65 41.39 -23.53
C LYS A 150 -40.13 40.97 -23.45
N ILE A 151 -40.66 40.71 -22.26
CA ILE A 151 -42.08 40.32 -22.04
C ILE A 151 -42.75 41.26 -21.00
N LYS A 152 -42.22 42.46 -20.74
CA LYS A 152 -42.83 43.45 -19.83
C LYS A 152 -42.70 44.91 -20.31
N SER A 153 -42.70 45.12 -21.63
CA SER A 153 -43.02 46.43 -22.24
C SER A 153 -43.98 46.19 -23.38
#